data_AF-A0A7X5BGA6-F1
#
_entry.id   AF-A0A7X5BGA6-F1
#
_cell.length_a   1.000
_cell.length_b   1.000
_cell.length_c   1.000
_cell.angle_alpha   90.00
_cell.angle_beta   90.00
_cell.angle_gamma   90.00
#
_symmetry.space_group_name_H-M   'P 1'
#
loop_
_entity.id
_entity.type
_entity.pdbx_description
1 polymer ?
#
loop_
_entity_poly.entity_id
_entity_poly.type
_entity_poly.pdbx_seq_one_letter_code
_entity_poly.pdbx_strand_id
1 'polypeptide(L)'
;IDVTQPAKYDGDCKIINPDAERIIDLTYQGQPINPQQIFLVATNNYRAYSNKFAGTGSEHIAFDSPDENRTIVASYIQKVSQEQGKVRPSADNNWSFAPISSKTKLDIRFETSPSDKATQFIKKYGQYPMTYLNTDDIGFAVYRIDLQK
;
A
#
# COMPACT_ATOMS: atom_id res chain seq x y z
N ILE A 1 -8.76 -4.29 -2.96
CA ILE A 1 -9.04 -4.33 -1.51
C ILE A 1 -10.41 -3.73 -1.26
N ASP A 2 -11.39 -4.53 -0.86
CA ASP A 2 -12.72 -4.06 -0.49
C ASP A 2 -12.70 -3.49 0.93
N VAL A 3 -12.83 -2.17 1.04
CA VAL A 3 -12.84 -1.46 2.33
C VAL A 3 -14.23 -1.33 2.94
N THR A 4 -15.27 -1.81 2.26
CA THR A 4 -16.66 -1.76 2.76
C THR A 4 -16.96 -2.86 3.78
N GLN A 5 -16.24 -3.98 3.69
CA GLN A 5 -16.31 -5.05 4.68
C GLN A 5 -15.61 -4.65 5.99
N PRO A 6 -16.01 -5.21 7.15
CA PRO A 6 -15.32 -4.96 8.41
C PRO A 6 -13.88 -5.48 8.38
N ALA A 7 -13.02 -4.97 9.27
CA ALA A 7 -11.64 -5.43 9.36
C ALA A 7 -11.61 -6.86 9.92
N LYS A 8 -11.01 -7.82 9.21
CA LYS A 8 -10.87 -9.21 9.68
C LYS A 8 -10.06 -9.29 10.98
N TYR A 9 -9.00 -8.49 11.08
CA TYR A 9 -8.07 -8.45 12.20
C TYR A 9 -8.05 -7.08 12.90
N ASP A 10 -7.75 -7.07 14.20
CA ASP A 10 -7.41 -5.85 14.94
C ASP A 10 -5.94 -5.42 14.74
N GLY A 11 -5.49 -4.37 15.43
CA GLY A 11 -4.10 -3.90 15.40
C GLY A 11 -3.08 -4.90 15.97
N ASP A 12 -3.57 -5.93 16.66
CA ASP A 12 -2.81 -7.05 17.19
C ASP A 12 -2.85 -8.32 16.34
N CYS A 13 -3.38 -8.22 15.13
CA CYS A 13 -3.54 -9.35 14.20
C CYS A 13 -4.43 -10.46 14.77
N LYS A 14 -5.28 -10.16 15.76
CA LYS A 14 -6.28 -11.09 16.27
C LYS A 14 -7.53 -11.02 15.39
N ILE A 15 -8.11 -12.18 15.11
CA ILE A 15 -9.34 -12.27 14.32
C ILE A 15 -10.49 -11.69 15.14
N ILE A 16 -11.15 -10.66 14.60
CA ILE A 16 -12.33 -10.01 15.17
C ILE A 16 -13.58 -10.16 14.29
N ASN A 17 -13.41 -10.41 12.98
CA ASN A 17 -14.50 -10.69 12.04
C ASN A 17 -14.09 -11.87 11.15
N PRO A 18 -14.34 -13.12 11.55
CA PRO A 18 -13.81 -14.32 10.86
C PRO A 18 -14.27 -14.42 9.41
N ASP A 19 -15.52 -14.03 9.14
CA ASP A 19 -16.15 -14.11 7.82
C ASP A 19 -15.81 -12.93 6.90
N ALA A 20 -15.01 -11.97 7.36
CA ALA A 20 -14.62 -10.81 6.55
C ALA A 20 -13.45 -11.15 5.60
N GLU A 21 -13.58 -10.73 4.34
CA GLU A 21 -12.61 -10.97 3.27
C GLU A 21 -12.43 -9.72 2.39
N ARG A 22 -11.52 -8.83 2.81
CA ARG A 22 -11.22 -7.58 2.08
C ARG A 22 -10.35 -7.78 0.83
N ILE A 23 -9.74 -8.94 0.65
CA ILE A 23 -8.82 -9.22 -0.46
C ILE A 23 -9.56 -10.09 -1.48
N ILE A 24 -9.79 -9.58 -2.69
CA ILE A 24 -10.65 -10.23 -3.70
C ILE A 24 -9.89 -10.72 -4.94
N ASP A 25 -8.88 -9.98 -5.42
CA ASP A 25 -8.16 -10.26 -6.67
C ASP A 25 -6.65 -10.36 -6.44
N LEU A 26 -6.24 -11.24 -5.51
CA LEU A 26 -4.83 -11.43 -5.19
C LEU A 26 -4.13 -12.28 -6.26
N THR A 27 -3.11 -11.71 -6.89
CA THR A 27 -2.33 -12.39 -7.93
C THR A 27 -0.83 -12.33 -7.65
N TYR A 28 -0.11 -13.30 -8.19
CA TYR A 28 1.35 -13.31 -8.28
C TYR A 28 1.75 -13.56 -9.73
N GLN A 29 2.59 -12.69 -10.30
CA GLN A 29 2.99 -12.73 -11.72
C GLN A 29 1.78 -12.79 -12.68
N GLY A 30 0.70 -12.09 -12.32
CA GLY A 30 -0.52 -12.01 -13.12
C GLY A 30 -1.44 -13.24 -13.04
N GLN A 31 -1.11 -14.23 -12.21
CA GLN A 31 -1.94 -15.42 -11.99
C GLN A 31 -2.53 -15.42 -10.58
N PRO A 32 -3.77 -15.91 -10.38
CA PRO A 32 -4.32 -16.13 -9.05
C PRO A 32 -3.39 -16.97 -8.19
N ILE A 33 -3.24 -16.61 -6.92
CA ILE A 33 -2.38 -17.37 -6.01
C ILE A 33 -2.98 -18.76 -5.76
N ASN A 34 -2.16 -19.79 -5.93
CA ASN A 34 -2.45 -21.12 -5.41
C ASN A 34 -2.21 -21.12 -3.89
N PRO A 35 -3.22 -21.44 -3.04
CA PRO A 35 -3.06 -21.41 -1.58
C PRO A 35 -2.00 -22.38 -1.02
N GLN A 36 -1.59 -23.39 -1.79
CA GLN A 36 -0.53 -24.32 -1.43
C GLN A 36 0.86 -23.89 -1.94
N GLN A 37 0.95 -22.80 -2.70
CA GLN A 37 2.22 -22.30 -3.21
C GLN A 37 3.08 -21.74 -2.06
N ILE A 38 4.35 -22.13 -2.06
CA ILE A 38 5.35 -21.63 -1.11
C ILE A 38 5.99 -20.37 -1.70
N PHE A 39 6.12 -19.34 -0.87
CA PHE A 39 6.77 -18.08 -1.23
C PHE A 39 7.96 -17.82 -0.29
N LEU A 40 9.05 -17.30 -0.87
CA LEU A 40 10.06 -16.59 -0.09
C LEU A 40 9.70 -15.11 -0.06
N VAL A 41 9.43 -14.58 1.13
CA VAL A 41 9.04 -13.19 1.34
C VAL A 41 10.19 -12.44 2.00
N ALA A 42 10.73 -11.44 1.32
CA ALA A 42 11.70 -10.53 1.93
C ALA A 42 10.98 -9.55 2.86
N THR A 43 11.37 -9.52 4.13
CA THR A 43 10.76 -8.65 5.15
C THR A 43 11.77 -8.28 6.24
N ASN A 44 11.39 -7.37 7.13
CA ASN A 44 12.25 -6.98 8.26
C ASN A 44 12.14 -7.95 9.44
N ASN A 45 13.11 -7.88 10.34
CA ASN A 45 13.18 -8.71 11.54
C ASN A 45 11.89 -8.66 12.40
N TYR A 46 11.27 -7.50 12.59
CA TYR A 46 10.02 -7.40 13.35
C TYR A 46 8.91 -8.24 12.71
N ARG A 47 8.72 -8.17 11.39
CA ARG A 47 7.70 -8.97 10.70
C ARG A 47 8.06 -10.45 10.68
N ALA A 48 9.33 -10.79 10.47
CA ALA A 48 9.78 -12.18 10.37
C ALA A 48 9.73 -12.93 11.71
N TYR A 49 10.11 -12.28 12.81
CA TYR A 49 10.30 -12.94 14.11
C TYR A 49 9.18 -12.74 15.12
N SER A 50 8.27 -11.77 14.92
CA SER A 50 7.24 -11.47 15.94
C SER A 50 6.21 -12.57 16.14
N ASN A 51 6.11 -13.55 15.23
CA ASN A 51 5.07 -14.60 15.21
C ASN A 51 3.63 -14.02 15.29
N LYS A 52 3.48 -12.72 14.99
CA LYS A 52 2.22 -11.99 15.03
C LYS A 52 1.49 -12.09 13.68
N PHE A 53 2.23 -12.33 12.62
CA PHE A 53 1.70 -12.41 11.25
C PHE A 53 1.66 -13.87 10.80
N ALA A 54 0.66 -14.24 10.02
CA ALA A 54 0.55 -15.60 9.49
C ALA A 54 1.80 -15.97 8.67
N GLY A 55 2.34 -17.17 8.89
CA GLY A 55 3.54 -17.67 8.20
C GLY A 55 4.85 -16.98 8.62
N THR A 56 4.89 -16.41 9.84
CA THR A 56 6.10 -15.81 10.44
C THR A 56 6.42 -16.50 11.76
N GLY A 57 7.64 -16.32 12.27
CA GLY A 57 8.18 -17.10 13.38
C GLY A 57 9.55 -17.66 13.03
N SER A 58 10.35 -18.00 14.04
CA SER A 58 11.72 -18.53 13.87
C SER A 58 11.79 -19.77 12.97
N GLU A 59 10.75 -20.60 13.00
CA GLU A 59 10.58 -21.82 12.22
C GLU A 59 10.31 -21.56 10.73
N HIS A 60 9.91 -20.33 10.37
CA HIS A 60 9.64 -19.90 9.00
C HIS A 60 10.79 -19.10 8.39
N ILE A 61 11.91 -18.92 9.11
CA ILE A 61 13.07 -18.20 8.62
C ILE A 61 13.87 -19.07 7.64
N ALA A 62 13.80 -18.72 6.36
CA ALA A 62 14.62 -19.36 5.33
C ALA A 62 16.06 -18.81 5.27
N PHE A 63 16.23 -17.51 5.54
CA PHE A 63 17.52 -16.81 5.54
C PHE A 63 17.46 -15.61 6.47
N ASP A 64 18.43 -15.50 7.38
CA ASP A 64 18.58 -14.35 8.27
C ASP A 64 19.77 -13.49 7.80
N SER A 65 19.47 -12.29 7.29
CA SER A 65 20.50 -11.36 6.82
C SER A 65 21.01 -10.52 7.98
N PRO A 66 22.34 -10.34 8.14
CA PRO A 66 22.90 -9.41 9.12
C PRO A 66 22.70 -7.94 8.72
N ASP A 67 22.27 -7.67 7.48
CA ASP A 67 22.16 -6.31 6.96
C ASP A 67 20.94 -5.58 7.51
N GLU A 68 21.16 -4.43 8.12
CA GLU A 68 20.08 -3.56 8.54
C GLU A 68 19.30 -2.98 7.34
N ASN A 69 18.00 -2.76 7.53
CA ASN A 69 17.15 -2.12 6.50
C ASN A 69 17.77 -0.82 5.96
N ARG A 70 18.40 -0.02 6.83
CA ARG A 70 19.05 1.24 6.43
C ARG A 70 20.24 1.00 5.52
N THR A 71 21.07 0.01 5.83
CA THR A 71 22.22 -0.39 5.02
C THR A 71 21.76 -0.87 3.64
N ILE A 72 20.76 -1.76 3.59
CA ILE A 72 20.18 -2.23 2.32
C ILE A 72 19.67 -1.08 1.45
N VAL A 73 18.90 -0.16 2.02
CA VAL A 73 18.36 1.01 1.29
C VAL A 73 19.49 1.94 0.84
N ALA A 74 20.48 2.21 1.69
CA ALA A 74 21.62 3.06 1.34
C ALA A 74 22.46 2.45 0.21
N SER A 75 22.78 1.16 0.28
CA SER A 75 23.49 0.42 -0.76
C SER A 75 22.71 0.39 -2.07
N TYR A 76 21.38 0.22 -2.03
CA TYR A 76 20.53 0.31 -3.21
C TYR A 76 20.58 1.70 -3.84
N ILE A 77 20.41 2.76 -3.04
CA ILE A 77 20.47 4.15 -3.53
C ILE A 77 21.84 4.45 -4.13
N GLN A 78 22.93 4.04 -3.48
CA GLN A 78 24.28 4.21 -3.98
C GLN A 78 24.47 3.52 -5.33
N LYS A 79 24.12 2.24 -5.42
CA LYS A 79 24.23 1.45 -6.65
C LYS A 79 23.45 2.08 -7.81
N VAL A 80 22.16 2.36 -7.60
CA VAL A 80 21.30 2.93 -8.64
C VAL A 80 21.74 4.35 -9.02
N SER A 81 22.26 5.14 -8.07
CA SER A 81 22.77 6.48 -8.38
C SER A 81 24.08 6.43 -9.17
N GLN A 82 24.94 5.45 -8.94
CA GLN A 82 26.14 5.23 -9.76
C GLN A 82 25.78 4.80 -11.19
N GLU A 83 24.78 3.92 -11.34
CA GLU A 83 24.37 3.37 -12.64
C GLU A 83 23.49 4.35 -13.45
N GLN A 84 22.60 5.09 -12.79
CA GLN A 84 21.52 5.86 -13.44
C GLN A 84 21.51 7.36 -13.05
N GLY A 85 22.49 7.80 -12.24
CA GLY A 85 22.62 9.17 -11.75
C GLY A 85 21.73 9.52 -10.57
N LYS A 86 20.57 8.85 -10.40
CA LYS A 86 19.67 9.02 -9.25
C LYS A 86 18.62 7.92 -9.16
N VAL A 87 18.14 7.67 -7.95
CA VAL A 87 16.90 6.88 -7.74
C VAL A 87 15.67 7.71 -8.12
N ARG A 88 14.74 7.09 -8.84
CA ARG A 88 13.43 7.68 -9.17
C ARG A 88 12.33 6.70 -8.74
N PRO A 89 11.87 6.73 -7.48
CA PRO A 89 10.79 5.84 -7.07
C PRO A 89 9.49 6.25 -7.77
N SER A 90 8.71 5.27 -8.18
CA SER A 90 7.36 5.44 -8.72
C SER A 90 6.46 4.35 -8.19
N ALA A 91 5.20 4.68 -7.92
CA ALA A 91 4.19 3.67 -7.66
C ALA A 91 3.99 2.83 -8.94
N ASP A 92 3.95 1.52 -8.78
CA ASP A 92 3.67 0.53 -9.84
C ASP A 92 2.18 0.17 -9.90
N ASN A 93 1.36 0.72 -8.98
CA ASN A 93 -0.06 0.44 -8.84
C ASN A 93 -0.38 -1.06 -8.68
N ASN A 94 0.48 -1.81 -7.99
CA ASN A 94 0.32 -3.24 -7.73
C ASN A 94 -0.81 -3.61 -6.73
N TRP A 95 -1.52 -2.62 -6.18
CA TRP A 95 -2.76 -2.80 -5.43
C TRP A 95 -3.72 -1.63 -5.65
N SER A 96 -5.01 -1.86 -5.40
CA SER A 96 -6.07 -0.85 -5.47
C SER A 96 -7.18 -1.14 -4.47
N PHE A 97 -8.04 -0.16 -4.22
CA PHE A 97 -9.34 -0.37 -3.58
C PHE A 97 -10.33 -0.91 -4.61
N ALA A 98 -11.16 -1.86 -4.18
CA ALA A 98 -12.31 -2.25 -4.99
C ALA A 98 -13.31 -1.08 -5.03
N PRO A 99 -14.01 -0.87 -6.16
CA PRO A 99 -15.04 0.17 -6.23
C PRO A 99 -16.11 -0.03 -5.15
N ILE A 100 -16.47 1.06 -4.49
CA ILE A 100 -17.48 1.08 -3.45
C ILE A 100 -18.87 1.20 -4.09
N SER A 101 -19.63 0.12 -4.05
CA SER A 101 -21.04 0.13 -4.42
C SER A 101 -21.88 0.65 -3.26
N SER A 102 -22.44 1.85 -3.43
CA SER A 102 -23.33 2.48 -2.44
C SER A 102 -24.39 3.32 -3.14
N LYS A 103 -25.61 3.29 -2.59
CA LYS A 103 -26.69 4.21 -3.00
C LYS A 103 -26.42 5.65 -2.54
N THR A 104 -25.62 5.80 -1.49
CA THR A 104 -25.21 7.11 -0.98
C THR A 104 -24.04 7.59 -1.81
N LYS A 105 -24.16 8.80 -2.36
CA LYS A 105 -23.04 9.47 -3.03
C LYS A 105 -21.92 9.70 -2.01
N LEU A 106 -20.75 9.13 -2.27
CA LEU A 106 -19.61 9.28 -1.38
C LEU A 106 -18.97 10.66 -1.54
N ASP A 107 -18.53 11.22 -0.42
CA ASP A 107 -17.79 12.48 -0.36
C ASP A 107 -16.54 12.28 0.49
N ILE A 108 -15.54 11.65 -0.13
CA ILE A 108 -14.26 11.33 0.51
C ILE A 108 -13.26 12.39 0.08
N ARG A 109 -12.69 13.09 1.07
CA ARG A 109 -11.83 14.25 0.85
C ARG A 109 -10.46 14.04 1.49
N PHE A 110 -9.42 14.54 0.85
CA PHE A 110 -8.05 14.53 1.33
C PHE A 110 -7.42 15.90 1.17
N GLU A 111 -6.63 16.28 2.17
CA GLU A 111 -5.79 17.48 2.15
C GLU A 111 -4.40 17.16 1.61
N THR A 112 -3.83 18.10 0.85
CA THR A 112 -2.47 18.02 0.33
C THR A 112 -1.90 19.42 0.10
N SER A 113 -0.61 19.48 -0.26
CA SER A 113 0.05 20.74 -0.60
C SER A 113 -0.73 21.50 -1.69
N PRO A 114 -0.98 22.82 -1.53
CA PRO A 114 -1.71 23.62 -2.52
C PRO A 114 -0.86 24.03 -3.73
N SER A 115 0.33 23.46 -3.89
CA SER A 115 1.28 23.87 -4.93
C SER A 115 0.88 23.35 -6.31
N ASP A 116 1.20 24.11 -7.37
CA ASP A 116 1.05 23.66 -8.76
C ASP A 116 1.74 22.31 -9.03
N LYS A 117 2.87 22.06 -8.35
CA LYS A 117 3.59 20.79 -8.42
C LYS A 117 2.73 19.63 -7.90
N ALA A 118 2.03 19.80 -6.78
CA ALA A 118 1.12 18.80 -6.25
C ALA A 118 -0.10 18.59 -7.18
N THR A 119 -0.69 19.68 -7.69
CA THR A 119 -1.79 19.63 -8.66
C THR A 119 -1.41 18.84 -9.92
N GLN A 120 -0.23 19.11 -10.49
CA GLN A 120 0.27 18.39 -11.66
C GLN A 120 0.59 16.93 -11.34
N PHE A 121 1.12 16.65 -10.14
CA PHE A 121 1.39 15.29 -9.70
C PHE A 121 0.11 14.47 -9.60
N ILE A 122 -0.94 15.00 -8.97
CA ILE A 122 -2.25 14.35 -8.86
C ILE A 122 -2.86 14.12 -10.24
N LYS A 123 -2.84 15.13 -11.12
CA LYS A 123 -3.36 14.99 -12.48
C LYS A 123 -2.65 13.89 -13.29
N LYS A 124 -1.35 13.71 -13.07
CA LYS A 124 -0.52 12.77 -13.83
C LYS A 124 -0.49 11.36 -13.24
N TYR A 125 -0.51 11.24 -11.91
CA TYR A 125 -0.25 9.99 -11.20
C TYR A 125 -1.39 9.54 -10.28
N GLY A 126 -2.48 10.30 -10.18
CA GLY A 126 -3.66 9.90 -9.42
C GLY A 126 -4.22 8.57 -9.94
N GLN A 127 -4.34 7.60 -9.05
CA GLN A 127 -4.86 6.27 -9.38
C GLN A 127 -6.39 6.26 -9.55
N TYR A 128 -7.07 7.21 -8.91
CA TYR A 128 -8.53 7.36 -8.95
C TYR A 128 -8.91 8.75 -9.47
N PRO A 129 -10.14 8.94 -9.96
CA PRO A 129 -10.61 10.27 -10.32
C PRO A 129 -10.57 11.20 -9.09
N MET A 130 -9.81 12.29 -9.20
CA MET A 130 -9.67 13.29 -8.14
C MET A 130 -10.11 14.65 -8.65
N THR A 131 -10.88 15.38 -7.84
CA THR A 131 -11.40 16.72 -8.14
C THR A 131 -10.96 17.69 -7.06
N TYR A 132 -10.25 18.76 -7.44
CA TYR A 132 -9.97 19.87 -6.52
C TYR A 132 -11.29 20.55 -6.12
N LEU A 133 -11.48 20.81 -4.84
CA LEU A 133 -12.67 21.47 -4.31
C LEU A 133 -12.36 22.92 -3.94
N ASN A 134 -11.44 23.10 -3.00
CA ASN A 134 -11.10 24.39 -2.42
C ASN A 134 -9.75 24.30 -1.70
N THR A 135 -9.26 25.44 -1.22
CA THR A 135 -8.26 25.49 -0.15
C THR A 135 -9.01 25.63 1.17
N ASP A 136 -8.60 24.89 2.19
CA ASP A 136 -9.13 25.05 3.54
C ASP A 136 -8.62 26.34 4.21
N ASP A 137 -9.03 26.57 5.46
CA ASP A 137 -8.70 27.75 6.25
C ASP A 137 -7.25 27.77 6.76
N ILE A 138 -6.57 26.63 6.79
CA ILE A 138 -5.16 26.49 7.19
C ILE A 138 -4.19 26.41 6.00
N GLY A 139 -4.72 26.42 4.77
CA GLY A 139 -3.95 26.57 3.53
C GLY A 139 -3.68 25.28 2.76
N PHE A 140 -4.32 24.14 3.07
CA PHE A 140 -4.19 22.91 2.26
C PHE A 140 -5.21 22.88 1.12
N ALA A 141 -4.82 22.31 -0.01
CA ALA A 141 -5.76 22.01 -1.09
C ALA A 141 -6.55 20.75 -0.75
N VAL A 142 -7.88 20.86 -0.83
CA VAL A 142 -8.82 19.77 -0.58
C VAL A 142 -9.22 19.13 -1.91
N TYR A 143 -8.97 17.84 -2.03
CA TYR A 143 -9.38 17.04 -3.18
C TYR A 143 -10.43 16.01 -2.78
N ARG A 144 -11.50 15.90 -3.58
CA ARG A 144 -12.41 14.75 -3.50
C ARG A 144 -11.87 13.60 -4.34
N ILE A 145 -11.85 12.40 -3.79
CA ILE A 145 -11.57 11.15 -4.50
C ILE A 145 -12.87 10.42 -4.83
N ASP A 146 -12.98 9.86 -6.02
CA ASP A 146 -14.10 8.99 -6.42
C ASP A 146 -13.68 7.52 -6.29
N LEU A 147 -14.16 6.87 -5.23
CA LEU A 147 -13.97 5.42 -5.02
C LEU A 147 -15.17 4.60 -5.48
N GLN A 148 -16.18 5.21 -6.12
CA GLN A 148 -17.31 4.48 -6.70
C GLN A 148 -17.05 4.06 -8.15
N LYS A 149 -15.84 4.30 -8.67
CA LYS A 149 -15.41 4.01 -10.03
C LYS A 149 -14.13 3.20 -10.05
#